data_AF-A0A2G9PU01-F1
#
_entry.id   AF-A0A2G9PU01-F1
#
_cell.length_a   1.000
_cell.length_b   1.000
_cell.length_c   1.000
_cell.angle_alpha   90.00
_cell.angle_beta   90.00
_cell.angle_gamma   90.00
#
_symmetry.space_group_name_H-M   'P 1'
#
loop_
_entity.id
_entity.type
_entity.pdbx_description
1 polymer ?
#
loop_
_entity_poly.entity_id
_entity_poly.type
_entity_poly.pdbx_seq_one_letter_code
_entity_poly.pdbx_strand_id
1 'polypeptide(L)' 'MASASMAMDAHRWLIDHPKEASEYQGRWVAVSGTGIELAAGSLSEIIKEKGAKNFLITKIPLLKEIEEVLY' A
#
# COMPACT_ATOMS: atom_id res chain seq x y z
N MET A 1 10.92 -17.56 -7.61
CA MET A 1 11.10 -17.31 -6.17
C MET A 1 11.22 -15.81 -5.80
N ALA A 2 10.86 -14.87 -6.69
CA ALA A 2 11.04 -13.42 -6.44
C ALA A 2 9.79 -12.70 -5.90
N SER A 3 8.58 -13.15 -6.25
CA SER A 3 7.33 -12.42 -5.91
C SER A 3 6.94 -12.52 -4.43
N ALA A 4 7.23 -13.63 -3.76
CA ALA A 4 6.89 -13.82 -2.35
C ALA A 4 7.75 -12.93 -1.43
N SER A 5 9.03 -12.73 -1.75
CA SER A 5 9.89 -11.80 -0.99
C SER A 5 9.39 -10.36 -1.16
N MET A 6 9.11 -9.93 -2.39
CA MET A 6 8.64 -8.56 -2.64
C MET A 6 7.36 -8.20 -1.87
N ALA A 7 6.38 -9.10 -1.83
CA ALA A 7 5.15 -8.87 -1.08
C ALA A 7 5.40 -8.80 0.44
N MET A 8 6.29 -9.66 0.96
CA MET A 8 6.69 -9.62 2.37
C MET A 8 7.46 -8.34 2.72
N ASP A 9 8.40 -7.92 1.87
CA ASP A 9 9.21 -6.73 2.10
C ASP A 9 8.34 -5.46 2.07
N ALA A 10 7.41 -5.37 1.11
CA ALA A 10 6.43 -4.28 1.04
C ALA A 10 5.49 -4.26 2.25
N HIS A 11 5.02 -5.44 2.70
CA HIS A 11 4.18 -5.54 3.88
C HIS A 11 4.94 -5.14 5.15
N ARG A 12 6.20 -5.58 5.29
CA ARG A 12 7.08 -5.18 6.39
C ARG A 12 7.31 -3.68 6.40
N TRP A 13 7.55 -3.06 5.24
CA TRP A 13 7.71 -1.62 5.14
C TRP A 13 6.49 -0.86 5.69
N LEU A 14 5.27 -1.30 5.36
CA LEU A 14 4.03 -0.68 5.88
C LEU A 14 3.88 -0.79 7.40
N ILE A 15 4.36 -1.90 7.98
CA ILE A 15 4.35 -2.10 9.45
C ILE A 15 5.38 -1.19 10.11
N ASP A 16 6.58 -1.08 9.52
CA ASP A 16 7.70 -0.35 10.10
C ASP A 16 7.58 1.18 9.92
N HIS A 17 6.83 1.64 8.91
CA HIS A 17 6.67 3.06 8.54
C HIS A 17 5.19 3.52 8.55
N PRO A 18 4.48 3.40 9.69
CA PRO A 18 3.05 3.71 9.75
C PRO A 18 2.75 5.20 9.58
N LYS A 19 3.69 6.09 9.93
CA LYS A 19 3.50 7.54 9.78
C LYS A 19 3.53 7.95 8.31
N GLU A 20 4.50 7.44 7.56
CA GLU A 20 4.67 7.67 6.14
C GLU A 20 3.50 7.07 5.35
N ALA A 21 3.08 5.84 5.71
CA ALA A 21 1.89 5.24 5.11
C ALA A 21 0.61 6.06 5.39
N SER A 22 0.52 6.73 6.54
CA SER A 22 -0.66 7.51 6.92
C SER A 22 -0.92 8.73 6.03
N GLU A 23 0.10 9.24 5.33
CA GLU A 23 -0.05 10.34 4.35
C GLU A 23 -0.92 9.92 3.14
N TYR A 24 -1.10 8.61 2.94
CA TYR A 24 -1.84 8.02 1.83
C TYR A 24 -3.17 7.40 2.25
N GLN A 25 -3.68 7.74 3.43
CA GLN A 25 -4.96 7.22 3.93
C GLN A 25 -6.11 7.40 2.93
N GLY A 26 -6.91 6.35 2.81
CA GLY A 26 -8.04 6.29 1.87
C GLY A 26 -7.65 6.05 0.42
N ARG A 27 -6.36 6.02 0.09
CA ARG A 27 -5.86 5.82 -1.27
C ARG A 27 -5.43 4.37 -1.50
N TRP A 28 -5.42 4.00 -2.77
CA TRP A 28 -4.72 2.80 -3.24
C TRP A 28 -3.26 3.15 -3.49
N VAL A 29 -2.35 2.28 -3.05
CA VAL A 29 -0.91 2.48 -3.17
C VAL A 29 -0.23 1.25 -3.76
N ALA A 30 0.87 1.47 -4.46
CA ALA A 30 1.78 0.43 -4.94
C ALA A 30 3.06 0.53 -4.10
N VAL A 31 3.36 -0.53 -3.36
CA VAL A 31 4.38 -0.54 -2.31
C VAL A 31 5.51 -1.50 -2.67
N SER A 32 6.73 -1.00 -2.61
CA SER A 32 7.97 -1.77 -2.73
C SER A 32 8.52 -2.11 -1.34
N GLY A 33 9.63 -2.87 -1.28
CA GLY A 33 10.33 -3.12 -0.01
C GLY A 33 11.00 -1.89 0.60
N THR A 34 10.95 -0.74 -0.07
CA THR A 34 11.62 0.50 0.36
C THR A 34 10.68 1.69 0.51
N GLY A 35 9.44 1.61 0.01
CA GLY A 35 8.52 2.74 0.03
C GLY A 35 7.23 2.57 -0.77
N ILE A 36 6.43 3.63 -0.75
CA ILE A 36 5.27 3.80 -1.64
C ILE A 36 5.77 4.43 -2.95
N GLU A 37 5.59 3.72 -4.06
CA GLU A 37 6.07 4.13 -5.38
C GLU A 37 4.99 4.91 -6.15
N LEU A 38 3.73 4.52 -5.99
CA LEU A 38 2.58 5.11 -6.67
C LEU A 38 1.38 5.17 -5.73
N ALA A 39 0.50 6.15 -5.96
CA ALA A 39 -0.74 6.28 -5.22
C ALA A 39 -1.88 6.80 -6.11
N ALA A 40 -3.08 6.25 -5.96
CA ALA A 40 -4.27 6.62 -6.72
C ALA A 40 -5.52 6.65 -5.83
N GLY A 41 -6.60 7.29 -6.31
CA GLY A 41 -7.86 7.36 -5.57
C GLY A 41 -8.64 6.04 -5.60
N SER A 42 -8.42 5.21 -6.63
CA SER A 42 -9.11 3.94 -6.79
C SER A 42 -8.21 2.80 -7.28
N LEU A 43 -8.66 1.55 -7.08
CA LEU A 43 -7.98 0.37 -7.60
C LEU A 43 -7.86 0.41 -9.13
N SER A 44 -8.92 0.86 -9.81
CA SER A 44 -8.97 0.93 -11.27
C SER A 44 -7.96 1.91 -11.85
N GLU A 45 -7.65 2.98 -11.13
CA GLU A 45 -6.61 3.94 -11.52
C GLU A 45 -5.22 3.32 -11.35
N ILE A 46 -4.93 2.76 -10.18
CA ILE A 46 -3.56 2.29 -9.89
C ILE A 46 -3.14 1.10 -10.76
N ILE A 47 -4.05 0.18 -11.11
CA ILE A 47 -3.70 -0.97 -11.96
C ILE A 47 -3.40 -0.59 -13.41
N LYS A 48 -3.82 0.62 -13.82
CA LYS A 48 -3.53 1.19 -15.14
C LYS A 48 -2.20 1.95 -15.16
N GLU A 49 -1.67 2.32 -14.00
CA GLU A 49 -0.38 2.99 -13.90
C GLU A 49 0.76 2.08 -14.35
N LYS A 50 1.66 2.64 -15.16
CA LYS A 50 2.78 1.89 -15.73
C LYS A 50 3.73 1.48 -14.60
N GLY A 51 3.91 0.17 -14.41
CA GLY A 51 4.81 -0.38 -13.40
C GLY A 51 4.16 -0.71 -12.07
N ALA A 52 2.88 -0.37 -11.84
CA ALA A 52 2.19 -0.69 -10.58
C ALA A 52 2.14 -2.20 -10.28
N LYS A 53 2.00 -3.03 -11.31
CA LYS A 53 1.95 -4.50 -11.19
C LYS A 53 3.28 -5.14 -10.78
N ASN A 54 4.36 -4.37 -10.73
CA ASN A 54 5.64 -4.82 -10.22
C ASN A 54 5.74 -4.71 -8.68
N PHE A 55 4.71 -4.19 -8.02
CA PHE A 55 4.70 -3.89 -6.60
C PHE A 55 3.47 -4.49 -5.91
N LEU A 56 3.46 -4.46 -4.57
CA LEU A 56 2.27 -4.83 -3.81
C LEU A 56 1.24 -3.70 -3.91
N ILE A 57 0.09 -3.97 -4.51
CA ILE A 57 -1.03 -3.01 -4.57
C ILE A 57 -1.94 -3.25 -3.36
N THR A 58 -2.16 -2.22 -2.55
CA THR A 58 -3.03 -2.30 -1.37
C THR A 58 -3.74 -0.97 -1.10
N LYS A 59 -4.85 -1.00 -0.34
CA LYS A 59 -5.53 0.21 0.15
C LYS A 59 -4.97 0.56 1.52
N ILE A 60 -4.60 1.82 1.73
CA ILE A 60 -4.34 2.32 3.08
C ILE A 60 -5.69 2.69 3.70
N PRO A 61 -6.13 2.03 4.78
CA PRO A 61 -7.40 2.33 5.42
C PRO A 61 -7.38 3.73 6.03
N LEU A 62 -8.55 4.36 6.12
CA LEU A 62 -8.73 5.58 6.91
C LEU A 62 -8.62 5.22 8.40
N LEU A 63 -8.14 6.16 9.24
CA LEU A 63 -8.13 5.96 10.70
C LEU A 63 -9.48 5.53 11.26
N LYS A 64 -10.56 6.16 10.77
CA LYS A 64 -11.93 5.82 11.15
C LYS A 64 -12.31 4.37 10.78
N GLU A 65 -11.82 3.86 9.65
CA GLU A 65 -12.06 2.45 9.24
C GLU A 65 -11.32 1.47 10.16
N ILE A 66 -10.20 1.88 10.77
CA ILE A 66 -9.46 1.06 11.74
C ILE A 66 -10.18 1.02 13.09
N GLU A 67 -10.73 2.16 13.53
CA GLU A 67 -11.53 2.24 14.76
C GLU A 67 -12.75 1.31 14.69
N GLU A 68 -13.46 1.29 13.56
CA GLU A 68 -14.63 0.41 13.36
C GLU A 68 -14.31 -1.10 13.36
N VAL A 69 -13.04 -1.50 13.19
CA VAL A 69 -12.61 -2.91 13.25
C VAL A 69 -12.17 -3.32 14.67
N LEU A 70 -11.71 -2.36 15.48
CA LEU A 70 -11.22 -2.60 16.84
C LEU A 70 -12.33 -2.55 17.90
N TYR A 71 -13.51 -2.05 17.55
CA TYR A 71 -14.70 -1.93 18.42
C TYR A 71 -15.87 -2.75 17.89
#